data_AF-A0A0N7K0S2-F1
#
_entry.id   AF-A0A0N7K0S2-F1
#
_cell.length_a   1.000
_cell.length_b   1.000
_cell.length_c   1.000
_cell.angle_alpha   90.00
_cell.angle_beta   90.00
_cell.angle_gamma   90.00
#
_symmetry.space_group_name_H-M   'P 1'
#
loop_
_entity.id
_entity.type
_entity.pdbx_description
1 polymer ?
#
loop_
_entity_poly.entity_id
_entity_poly.type
_entity_poly.pdbx_seq_one_letter_code
_entity_poly.pdbx_strand_id
1 'polypeptide(L)'
;MSLPITAMFDPRRLSTEELHRLRDALTAELQGRDELGESSLRPDQFERLLARLGDCAQAKALRAAAAQDGRVSREKVFEFLGRPADGRLNGFRKPIDRAVTALAAAGDFPVVTPGPLHVDYGTGVSAEAFYVRAADLPALRAAVGT
;
A
#
# COMPACT_ATOMS: atom_id res chain seq x y z
N MET A 1 -17.44 16.18 -20.60
CA MET A 1 -18.16 14.96 -20.21
C MET A 1 -17.43 13.78 -20.84
N SER A 2 -16.87 12.87 -20.04
CA SER A 2 -16.27 11.63 -20.55
C SER A 2 -17.30 10.51 -20.40
N LEU A 3 -17.68 9.88 -21.51
CA LEU A 3 -18.62 8.74 -21.50
C LEU A 3 -17.81 7.46 -21.20
N PRO A 4 -18.19 6.66 -20.19
CA PRO A 4 -17.50 5.40 -19.94
C PRO A 4 -17.78 4.43 -21.10
N ILE A 5 -16.73 4.03 -21.81
CA ILE A 5 -16.80 2.95 -22.80
C ILE A 5 -16.60 1.64 -22.03
N THR A 6 -17.64 0.83 -21.93
CA THR A 6 -17.53 -0.53 -21.39
C THR A 6 -17.00 -1.46 -22.49
N ALA A 7 -15.72 -1.79 -22.43
CA ALA A 7 -15.13 -2.81 -23.30
C ALA A 7 -15.27 -4.19 -22.64
N MET A 8 -16.00 -5.10 -23.28
CA MET A 8 -15.98 -6.52 -22.92
C MET A 8 -14.83 -7.21 -23.65
N PHE A 9 -13.82 -7.64 -22.89
CA PHE A 9 -12.71 -8.44 -23.41
C PHE A 9 -12.90 -9.91 -23.03
N ASP A 10 -12.75 -10.82 -23.99
CA ASP A 10 -12.60 -12.26 -23.73
C ASP A 10 -11.10 -12.60 -23.76
N PRO A 11 -10.44 -12.71 -22.59
CA PRO A 11 -8.99 -12.95 -22.54
C PRO A 11 -8.58 -14.29 -23.16
N ARG A 12 -9.51 -15.23 -23.36
CA ARG A 12 -9.25 -16.53 -23.99
C ARG A 12 -9.08 -16.45 -25.51
N ARG A 13 -9.51 -15.34 -26.11
CA ARG A 13 -9.43 -15.09 -27.56
C ARG A 13 -8.21 -14.26 -27.94
N LEU A 14 -7.46 -13.78 -26.96
CA LEU A 14 -6.25 -13.00 -27.18
C LEU A 14 -5.06 -13.92 -27.41
N SER A 15 -4.23 -13.55 -28.37
CA SER A 15 -2.88 -14.07 -28.46
C SER A 15 -2.07 -13.68 -27.22
N THR A 16 -0.99 -14.43 -26.95
CA THR A 16 -0.05 -14.10 -25.86
C THR A 16 0.50 -12.68 -25.98
N GLU A 17 0.74 -12.20 -27.20
CA GLU A 17 1.24 -10.86 -27.44
C GLU A 17 0.19 -9.79 -27.08
N GLU A 18 -1.07 -10.01 -27.47
CA GLU A 18 -2.18 -9.11 -27.11
C GLU A 18 -2.43 -9.09 -25.60
N LEU A 19 -2.27 -10.23 -24.91
CA LEU A 19 -2.34 -10.29 -23.45
C LEU A 19 -1.24 -9.47 -22.79
N HIS A 20 -0.01 -9.53 -23.29
CA HIS A 20 1.09 -8.71 -22.78
C HIS A 20 0.84 -7.22 -23.00
N ARG A 21 0.40 -6.81 -24.20
CA ARG A 21 0.05 -5.42 -24.48
C ARG A 21 -1.08 -4.92 -23.58
N LEU A 22 -2.10 -5.74 -23.34
CA LEU A 22 -3.20 -5.40 -22.44
C LEU A 22 -2.70 -5.22 -21.00
N ARG A 23 -1.86 -6.14 -20.50
CA ARG A 23 -1.24 -6.02 -19.17
C ARG A 23 -0.45 -4.72 -19.04
N ASP A 24 0.37 -4.40 -20.04
CA ASP A 24 1.24 -3.22 -20.00
C ASP A 24 0.39 -1.92 -20.04
N ALA A 25 -0.65 -1.88 -20.88
CA ALA A 25 -1.59 -0.74 -20.94
C ALA A 25 -2.35 -0.54 -19.62
N LEU A 26 -2.85 -1.62 -19.01
CA LEU A 26 -3.51 -1.55 -17.71
C LEU A 26 -2.55 -1.13 -16.59
N THR A 27 -1.29 -1.56 -16.66
CA THR A 27 -0.24 -1.14 -15.71
C THR A 27 0.03 0.36 -15.82
N ALA A 28 0.15 0.88 -17.04
CA ALA A 28 0.35 2.31 -17.28
C ALA A 28 -0.86 3.15 -16.83
N GLU A 29 -2.09 2.69 -17.09
CA GLU A 29 -3.31 3.34 -16.60
C GLU A 29 -3.37 3.39 -15.07
N LEU A 30 -3.02 2.29 -14.39
CA LEU A 30 -2.95 2.27 -12.93
C LEU A 30 -1.89 3.23 -12.38
N GLN A 31 -0.75 3.36 -13.06
CA GLN A 31 0.28 4.35 -12.72
C GLN A 31 -0.23 5.79 -12.91
N GLY A 32 -0.89 6.10 -14.03
CA GLY A 32 -1.45 7.42 -14.28
C GLY A 32 -2.54 7.81 -13.28
N ARG A 33 -3.36 6.84 -12.83
CA ARG A 33 -4.32 7.03 -11.75
C ARG A 33 -3.66 7.32 -10.41
N ASP A 34 -2.54 6.66 -10.13
CA ASP A 34 -1.73 6.92 -8.93
C ASP A 34 -1.17 8.36 -8.92
N GLU A 35 -0.73 8.86 -10.09
CA GLU A 35 -0.31 10.26 -10.27
C GLU A 35 -1.46 11.26 -10.07
N LEU A 36 -2.69 10.87 -10.40
CA LEU A 36 -3.91 11.64 -10.14
C LEU A 36 -4.41 11.53 -8.69
N GLY A 37 -3.72 10.76 -7.85
CA GLY A 37 -4.10 10.54 -6.45
C GLY A 37 -5.25 9.56 -6.26
N GLU A 38 -5.53 8.69 -7.24
CA GLU A 38 -6.42 7.53 -7.06
C GLU A 38 -5.65 6.36 -6.45
N SER A 39 -6.33 5.52 -5.67
CA SER A 39 -5.68 4.35 -5.08
C SER A 39 -5.43 3.26 -6.14
N SER A 40 -4.17 2.87 -6.24
CA SER A 40 -3.74 1.66 -6.94
C SER A 40 -3.99 0.39 -6.13
N LEU A 41 -4.35 0.51 -4.84
CA LEU A 41 -4.51 -0.61 -3.92
C LEU A 41 -5.97 -1.02 -3.74
N ARG A 42 -6.16 -2.31 -3.45
CA ARG A 42 -7.47 -2.93 -3.21
C ARG A 42 -7.55 -3.50 -1.79
N PRO A 43 -8.76 -3.66 -1.22
CA PRO A 43 -8.92 -4.24 0.12
C PRO A 43 -8.23 -5.61 0.27
N ASP A 44 -8.41 -6.51 -0.69
CA ASP A 44 -7.82 -7.86 -0.66
C ASP A 44 -6.28 -7.84 -0.63
N GLN A 45 -5.66 -6.85 -1.28
CA GLN A 45 -4.20 -6.66 -1.24
C GLN A 45 -3.74 -6.22 0.15
N PHE A 46 -4.49 -5.36 0.83
CA PHE A 46 -4.24 -5.00 2.22
C PHE A 46 -4.47 -6.18 3.17
N GLU A 47 -5.51 -6.98 2.96
CA GLU A 47 -5.76 -8.20 3.75
C GLU A 47 -4.58 -9.17 3.66
N ARG A 48 -4.09 -9.45 2.45
CA ARG A 48 -2.93 -10.32 2.22
C ARG A 48 -1.66 -9.76 2.84
N LEU A 49 -1.44 -8.45 2.72
CA LEU A 49 -0.30 -7.78 3.35
C LEU A 49 -0.35 -7.89 4.87
N LEU A 50 -1.50 -7.60 5.48
CA LEU A 50 -1.71 -7.71 6.93
C LEU A 50 -1.55 -9.16 7.41
N ALA A 51 -2.09 -10.13 6.67
CA ALA A 51 -1.93 -11.55 6.98
C ALA A 51 -0.46 -11.97 6.95
N ARG A 52 0.30 -11.51 5.94
CA ARG A 52 1.74 -11.82 5.82
C ARG A 52 2.58 -11.15 6.91
N LEU A 53 2.20 -9.96 7.34
CA LEU A 53 2.88 -9.25 8.43
C LEU A 53 2.53 -9.83 9.82
N GLY A 54 1.39 -10.49 9.96
CA GLY A 54 0.90 -11.03 11.23
C GLY A 54 0.67 -9.91 12.27
N ASP A 55 1.20 -10.10 13.48
CA ASP A 55 1.04 -9.17 14.61
C ASP A 55 2.27 -8.31 14.90
N CYS A 56 3.16 -8.14 13.91
CA CYS A 56 4.30 -7.25 14.07
C CYS A 56 3.87 -5.76 14.18
N ALA A 57 4.79 -4.92 14.64
CA ALA A 57 4.54 -3.48 14.86
C ALA A 57 4.08 -2.75 13.58
N GLN A 58 4.50 -3.22 12.41
CA GLN A 58 4.14 -2.67 11.11
C GLN A 58 2.67 -2.94 10.75
N ALA A 59 2.17 -4.14 11.03
CA ALA A 59 0.75 -4.44 10.88
C ALA A 59 -0.09 -3.60 11.85
N LYS A 60 0.37 -3.43 13.09
CA LYS A 60 -0.25 -2.54 14.08
C LYS A 60 -0.29 -1.10 13.59
N ALA A 61 0.78 -0.62 12.97
CA ALA A 61 0.83 0.73 12.38
C ALA A 61 -0.18 0.89 11.22
N LEU A 62 -0.31 -0.08 10.32
CA LEU A 62 -1.32 -0.03 9.26
C LEU A 62 -2.75 0.00 9.83
N ARG A 63 -3.05 -0.87 10.81
CA ARG A 63 -4.36 -0.87 11.48
C ARG A 63 -4.64 0.45 12.22
N ALA A 64 -3.62 1.02 12.88
CA ALA A 64 -3.74 2.32 13.53
C ALA A 64 -3.95 3.45 12.52
N ALA A 65 -3.27 3.42 11.37
CA ALA A 65 -3.48 4.39 10.29
C ALA A 65 -4.92 4.32 9.77
N ALA A 66 -5.51 3.13 9.62
CA ALA A 66 -6.90 2.97 9.21
C ALA A 66 -7.87 3.73 10.15
N ALA A 67 -7.60 3.66 11.46
CA ALA A 67 -8.40 4.30 12.51
C ALA A 67 -8.10 5.79 12.73
N GLN A 68 -6.93 6.29 12.31
CA GLN A 68 -6.44 7.65 12.58
C GLN A 68 -6.19 8.45 11.30
N ASP A 69 -7.16 8.45 10.38
CA ASP A 69 -7.12 9.20 9.11
C ASP A 69 -5.81 9.06 8.34
N GLY A 70 -5.24 7.85 8.39
CA GLY A 70 -4.04 7.49 7.65
C GLY A 70 -2.72 7.82 8.30
N ARG A 71 -2.69 8.47 9.47
CA ARG A 71 -1.43 8.88 10.11
C ARG A 71 -1.20 8.15 11.43
N VAL A 72 0.05 7.79 11.69
CA VAL A 72 0.48 7.20 12.97
C VAL A 72 1.71 7.94 13.46
N SER A 73 1.64 8.51 14.66
CA SER A 73 2.77 9.25 15.23
C SER A 73 3.95 8.33 15.53
N ARG A 74 5.14 8.93 15.59
CA ARG A 74 6.37 8.28 16.02
C ARG A 74 6.22 7.61 17.39
N GLU A 75 5.63 8.30 18.37
CA GLU A 75 5.42 7.79 19.73
C GLU A 75 4.59 6.52 19.70
N LYS A 76 3.52 6.52 18.90
CA LYS A 76 2.65 5.36 18.75
C LYS A 76 3.37 4.17 18.12
N VAL A 77 4.27 4.41 17.18
CA VAL A 77 5.13 3.36 16.62
C VAL A 77 6.08 2.77 17.67
N PHE A 78 6.65 3.59 18.55
CA PHE A 78 7.48 3.09 19.65
C PHE A 78 6.70 2.25 20.66
N GLU A 79 5.45 2.63 20.97
CA GLU A 79 4.54 1.80 21.75
C GLU A 79 4.35 0.41 21.11
N PHE A 80 4.13 0.34 19.80
CA PHE A 80 3.99 -0.93 19.09
C PHE A 80 5.26 -1.79 19.12
N LEU A 81 6.42 -1.16 19.15
CA LEU A 81 7.72 -1.83 19.24
C LEU A 81 8.08 -2.24 20.69
N GLY A 82 7.38 -1.72 21.69
CA GLY A 82 7.72 -1.91 23.11
C GLY A 82 9.08 -1.30 23.47
N ARG A 83 9.42 -0.14 22.90
CA ARG A 83 10.73 0.53 23.04
C ARG A 83 10.56 1.98 23.47
N PRO A 84 11.58 2.59 24.11
CA PRO A 84 11.56 4.02 24.43
C PRO A 84 11.61 4.90 23.16
N ALA A 85 11.01 6.09 23.24
CA ALA A 85 10.78 6.99 22.10
C ALA A 85 12.03 7.75 21.60
N ASP A 86 13.14 7.66 22.34
CA ASP A 86 14.45 8.24 22.03
C ASP A 86 15.24 7.44 20.98
N GLY A 87 14.78 6.23 20.65
CA GLY A 87 15.44 5.33 19.69
C GLY A 87 15.39 5.80 18.23
N ARG A 88 16.01 5.03 17.32
CA ARG A 88 15.90 5.26 15.87
C ARG A 88 14.88 4.32 15.26
N LEU A 89 14.07 4.81 14.31
CA LEU A 89 13.12 4.01 13.51
C LEU A 89 13.70 3.60 12.13
N ASN A 90 15.03 3.53 12.05
CA ASN A 90 15.74 3.16 10.82
C ASN A 90 15.30 1.78 10.34
N GLY A 91 14.75 1.74 9.13
CA GLY A 91 14.28 0.48 8.55
C GLY A 91 13.00 -0.05 9.18
N PHE A 92 12.21 0.76 9.91
CA PHE A 92 10.89 0.35 10.38
C PHE A 92 10.00 -0.20 9.25
N ARG A 93 10.14 0.34 8.04
CA ARG A 93 9.43 -0.12 6.85
C ARG A 93 9.94 -1.44 6.25
N LYS A 94 11.16 -1.89 6.57
CA LYS A 94 11.77 -3.07 5.91
C LYS A 94 10.87 -4.31 5.92
N PRO A 95 10.14 -4.66 7.01
CA PRO A 95 9.22 -5.79 6.98
C PRO A 95 8.06 -5.59 5.99
N ILE A 96 7.50 -4.38 5.88
CA ILE A 96 6.46 -4.04 4.89
C ILE A 96 7.03 -4.16 3.48
N ASP A 97 8.17 -3.53 3.22
CA ASP A 97 8.78 -3.51 1.89
C ASP A 97 9.10 -4.96 1.42
N ARG A 98 9.57 -5.83 2.33
CA ARG A 98 9.79 -7.27 2.08
C ARG A 98 8.49 -8.02 1.83
N ALA A 99 7.44 -7.75 2.59
CA ALA A 99 6.14 -8.39 2.41
C ALA A 99 5.51 -8.02 1.06
N VAL A 100 5.53 -6.73 0.72
CA VAL A 100 5.07 -6.21 -0.58
C VAL A 100 5.86 -6.83 -1.73
N THR A 101 7.20 -6.87 -1.63
CA THR A 101 8.04 -7.48 -2.67
C THR A 101 7.68 -8.94 -2.90
N ALA A 102 7.46 -9.70 -1.83
CA ALA A 102 7.11 -11.11 -1.92
C ALA A 102 5.70 -11.34 -2.50
N LEU A 103 4.72 -10.51 -2.14
CA LEU A 103 3.37 -10.60 -2.70
C LEU A 103 3.35 -10.16 -4.18
N ALA A 104 4.13 -9.14 -4.55
CA ALA A 104 4.27 -8.71 -5.93
C ALA A 104 4.91 -9.81 -6.80
N ALA A 105 5.94 -10.50 -6.29
CA ALA A 105 6.54 -11.65 -6.96
C ALA A 105 5.55 -12.82 -7.16
N ALA A 106 4.53 -12.94 -6.29
CA ALA A 106 3.46 -13.93 -6.41
C ALA A 106 2.30 -13.47 -7.31
N GLY A 107 2.31 -12.23 -7.81
CA GLY A 107 1.20 -11.64 -8.59
C GLY A 107 0.02 -11.15 -7.73
N ASP A 108 0.19 -11.12 -6.41
CA ASP A 108 -0.86 -10.81 -5.43
C ASP A 108 -0.84 -9.36 -4.93
N PHE A 109 0.12 -8.57 -5.41
CA PHE A 109 0.27 -7.16 -5.07
C PHE A 109 0.79 -6.42 -6.31
N PRO A 110 0.30 -5.20 -6.61
CA PRO A 110 0.82 -4.46 -7.74
C PRO A 110 2.29 -4.09 -7.47
N VAL A 111 3.07 -3.98 -8.53
CA VAL A 111 4.46 -3.49 -8.41
C VAL A 111 4.41 -1.98 -8.19
N VAL A 112 4.07 -1.58 -6.96
CA VAL A 112 4.05 -0.19 -6.51
C VAL A 112 5.27 0.08 -5.65
N THR A 113 6.05 1.06 -6.05
CA THR A 113 7.18 1.56 -5.27
C THR A 113 6.97 3.06 -5.09
N PRO A 114 6.92 3.58 -3.84
CA PRO A 114 7.05 2.88 -2.57
C PRO A 114 5.81 2.05 -2.16
N GLY A 115 5.98 1.11 -1.21
CA GLY A 115 4.87 0.36 -0.61
C GLY A 115 3.91 1.25 0.21
N PRO A 116 2.83 0.69 0.79
CA PRO A 116 1.66 1.43 1.27
C PRO A 116 1.87 2.28 2.54
N LEU A 117 3.05 2.20 3.17
CA LEU A 117 3.39 2.98 4.35
C LEU A 117 4.54 3.93 4.05
N HIS A 118 4.25 5.22 4.09
CA HIS A 118 5.19 6.30 3.86
C HIS A 118 5.75 6.82 5.18
N VAL A 119 6.92 7.45 5.10
CA VAL A 119 7.56 8.10 6.25
C VAL A 119 7.35 9.59 6.11
N ASP A 120 6.96 10.23 7.20
CA ASP A 120 6.98 11.68 7.32
C ASP A 120 8.17 12.09 8.20
N TYR A 121 9.08 12.86 7.62
CA TYR A 121 10.27 13.38 8.29
C TYR A 121 10.07 14.81 8.83
N GLY A 122 8.92 15.43 8.55
CA GLY A 122 8.68 16.85 8.82
C GLY A 122 9.79 17.72 8.22
N THR A 123 10.50 18.45 9.06
CA THR A 123 11.65 19.28 8.66
C THR A 123 13.01 18.65 9.00
N GLY A 124 13.03 17.44 9.55
CA GLY A 124 14.23 16.80 10.09
C GLY A 124 14.71 15.57 9.31
N VAL A 125 15.66 14.84 9.90
CA VAL A 125 16.16 13.54 9.39
C VAL A 125 15.56 12.34 10.13
N SER A 126 14.77 12.59 11.16
CA SER A 126 14.10 11.56 11.95
C SER A 126 12.63 11.49 11.56
N ALA A 127 12.09 10.27 11.47
CA ALA A 127 10.66 10.09 11.25
C ALA A 127 9.85 10.69 12.40
N GLU A 128 8.99 11.64 12.09
CA GLU A 128 7.99 12.25 12.98
C GLU A 128 6.69 11.43 12.99
N ALA A 129 6.38 10.79 11.86
CA ALA A 129 5.22 9.92 11.72
C ALA A 129 5.38 8.97 10.53
N PHE A 130 4.40 8.09 10.42
CA PHE A 130 4.17 7.27 9.24
C PHE A 130 2.76 7.52 8.75
N TYR A 131 2.56 7.40 7.45
CA TYR A 131 1.24 7.60 6.89
C TYR A 131 0.93 6.67 5.71
N VAL A 132 -0.35 6.43 5.51
CA VAL A 132 -0.95 5.82 4.34
C VAL A 132 -1.59 6.96 3.54
N ARG A 133 -1.42 6.98 2.22
CA ARG A 133 -1.97 8.05 1.39
C ARG A 133 -3.50 8.09 1.53
N ALA A 134 -4.07 9.29 1.49
CA ALA A 134 -5.52 9.48 1.61
C ALA A 134 -6.32 8.62 0.63
N ALA A 135 -5.80 8.47 -0.60
CA ALA A 135 -6.36 7.63 -1.63
C ALA A 135 -6.52 6.16 -1.20
N ASP A 136 -5.52 5.62 -0.49
CA ASP A 136 -5.44 4.20 -0.11
C ASP A 136 -6.25 3.89 1.17
N LEU A 137 -6.70 4.91 1.90
CA LEU A 137 -7.42 4.73 3.18
C LEU A 137 -8.73 3.97 3.07
N PRO A 138 -9.62 4.22 2.09
CA PRO A 138 -10.85 3.44 1.96
C PRO A 138 -10.58 1.94 1.78
N ALA A 139 -9.55 1.58 0.99
CA ALA A 139 -9.17 0.19 0.77
C ALA A 139 -8.59 -0.45 2.04
N LEU A 140 -7.72 0.27 2.76
CA LEU A 140 -7.16 -0.19 4.02
C LEU A 140 -8.24 -0.37 5.11
N ARG A 141 -9.16 0.58 5.22
CA ARG A 141 -10.29 0.55 6.15
C ARG A 141 -11.18 -0.68 5.94
N ALA A 142 -11.56 -0.91 4.68
CA ALA A 142 -12.29 -2.11 4.30
C ALA A 142 -11.56 -3.41 4.69
N ALA A 143 -10.24 -3.48 4.48
CA ALA A 143 -9.42 -4.63 4.83
C ALA A 143 -9.28 -4.88 6.34
N VAL A 144 -9.34 -3.82 7.16
CA VAL A 144 -9.24 -3.91 8.63
C VAL A 144 -10.61 -4.15 9.28
N GLY A 145 -11.72 -3.89 8.56
CA GLY A 145 -13.08 -4.02 9.08
C GLY A 145 -13.53 -2.80 9.91
N THR A 146 -13.01 -1.62 9.59
CA THR A 146 -13.31 -0.31 10.21
C THR A 146 -13.79 0.66 9.15
#